data_AF-A0A9P0JKW5-F1
#
_entry.id   AF-A0A9P0JKW5-F1
#
_cell.length_a   1.000
_cell.length_b   1.000
_cell.length_c   1.000
_cell.angle_alpha   90.00
_cell.angle_beta   90.00
_cell.angle_gamma   90.00
#
_symmetry.space_group_name_H-M   'P 1'
#
loop_
_entity.id
_entity.type
_entity.pdbx_description
1 polymer ?
#
loop_
_entity_poly.entity_id
_entity_poly.type
_entity_poly.pdbx_seq_one_letter_code
_entity_poly.pdbx_strand_id
1 'polypeptide(L)'
;MLIYNNKMNSSSTSDGSDHEFALNRDQDEEITEEVRRNIRSKISTLSFEDLLKMKEEMGAKLYNETVLGVKKKKIKTDYKRANKNRPRELSSKIRPKQLNRVLNQSSAPMIEQNKPRDPRFDPLCGQFDARTFKSDYKFVHDIRLEEKKQLEKELKSCTDPSRQQIIKKLIQRINNQVREQDKKDKEERKEYQEKKEVKEKLKKGEKPVYKKKSVKKLENLIEKYNELKKSNKLQKHIEKRSKKLSIKEKRKMKSHDVHN
;
A
#
# COMPACT_ATOMS: atom_id res chain seq x y z
N MET A 1 -31.01 -5.15 0.21
CA MET A 1 -30.07 -4.25 0.92
C MET A 1 -28.67 -4.86 0.90
N LEU A 2 -27.81 -4.40 0.00
CA LEU A 2 -26.39 -4.75 -0.05
C LEU A 2 -25.61 -3.46 0.12
N ILE A 3 -24.94 -3.29 1.27
CA ILE A 3 -24.05 -2.16 1.54
C ILE A 3 -22.62 -2.62 1.21
N TYR A 4 -22.04 -2.06 0.15
CA TYR A 4 -20.65 -2.23 -0.24
C TYR A 4 -19.94 -0.90 0.04
N ASN A 5 -19.05 -0.89 1.04
CA ASN A 5 -18.21 0.27 1.38
C ASN A 5 -16.91 0.20 0.60
N ASN A 6 -16.72 1.10 -0.37
CA ASN A 6 -15.44 1.39 -1.00
C ASN A 6 -14.98 2.79 -0.57
N LYS A 7 -13.86 2.82 0.17
CA LYS A 7 -13.25 4.02 0.74
C LYS A 7 -12.25 4.58 -0.28
N MET A 8 -12.61 5.67 -0.94
CA MET A 8 -11.73 6.47 -1.80
C MET A 8 -11.15 7.63 -0.98
N ASN A 9 -9.82 7.69 -0.90
CA ASN A 9 -9.07 8.88 -0.49
C ASN A 9 -8.55 9.57 -1.75
N SER A 10 -8.94 10.81 -1.98
CA SER A 10 -8.20 11.74 -2.84
C SER A 10 -8.35 13.15 -2.29
N SER A 11 -7.25 13.67 -1.76
CA SER A 11 -7.02 15.06 -1.41
C SER A 11 -6.89 15.91 -2.67
N SER A 12 -7.74 16.92 -2.81
CA SER A 12 -7.48 18.05 -3.70
C SER A 12 -7.98 19.33 -3.06
N THR A 13 -7.02 20.21 -2.89
CA THR A 13 -7.04 21.54 -2.32
C THR A 13 -8.01 22.49 -3.02
N SER A 14 -8.73 23.22 -2.18
CA SER A 14 -9.52 24.43 -2.42
C SER A 14 -8.70 25.50 -3.16
N ASP A 15 -9.20 25.99 -4.29
CA ASP A 15 -8.83 27.31 -4.80
C ASP A 15 -10.10 28.12 -5.07
N GLY A 16 -10.15 29.30 -4.47
CA GLY A 16 -11.33 30.14 -4.29
C GLY A 16 -11.72 30.86 -5.57
N SER A 17 -13.02 30.83 -5.85
CA SER A 17 -13.67 31.63 -6.87
C SER A 17 -13.93 33.04 -6.31
N ASP A 18 -13.05 34.00 -6.62
CA ASP A 18 -13.32 35.41 -6.41
C ASP A 18 -14.12 35.97 -7.59
N HIS A 19 -15.36 36.34 -7.29
CA HIS A 19 -16.27 37.04 -8.16
C HIS A 19 -16.28 38.51 -7.73
N GLU A 20 -15.71 39.42 -8.54
CA GLU A 20 -15.96 40.87 -8.38
C GLU A 20 -15.93 41.54 -9.76
N PHE A 21 -17.09 41.91 -10.30
CA PHE A 21 -17.74 43.24 -10.15
C PHE A 21 -17.08 44.30 -11.05
N ALA A 22 -17.41 44.26 -12.34
CA ALA A 22 -17.15 45.38 -13.24
C ALA A 22 -18.20 46.46 -12.96
N LEU A 23 -17.85 47.37 -12.05
CA LEU A 23 -18.52 48.64 -11.86
C LEU A 23 -18.51 49.40 -13.20
N ASN A 24 -19.70 49.88 -13.59
CA ASN A 24 -19.82 50.99 -14.52
C ASN A 24 -18.98 52.15 -13.99
N ARG A 25 -17.98 52.57 -14.76
CA ARG A 25 -17.35 53.88 -14.60
C ARG A 25 -17.69 54.68 -15.85
N ASP A 26 -18.62 55.59 -15.64
CA ASP A 26 -19.02 56.61 -16.59
C ASP A 26 -17.81 57.45 -17.04
N GLN A 27 -17.83 57.83 -18.32
CA GLN A 27 -17.21 59.03 -18.90
C GLN A 27 -15.72 59.29 -18.54
N ASP A 28 -14.82 58.52 -19.14
CA ASP A 28 -13.47 59.03 -19.39
C ASP A 28 -13.52 59.83 -20.71
N GLU A 29 -13.52 61.17 -20.63
CA GLU A 29 -13.36 62.03 -21.80
C GLU A 29 -12.12 61.59 -22.60
N GLU A 30 -12.33 61.16 -23.85
CA GLU A 30 -11.27 60.64 -24.69
C GLU A 30 -10.30 61.79 -25.03
N ILE A 31 -9.18 61.86 -24.28
CA ILE A 31 -8.16 62.90 -24.47
C ILE A 31 -7.70 62.87 -25.93
N THR A 32 -8.01 63.92 -26.70
CA THR A 32 -7.66 64.00 -28.12
C THR A 32 -6.15 63.99 -28.31
N GLU A 33 -5.68 63.46 -29.44
CA GLU A 33 -4.24 63.39 -29.76
C GLU A 33 -3.54 64.75 -29.73
N GLU A 34 -4.25 65.83 -30.02
CA GLU A 34 -3.73 67.21 -29.93
C GLU A 34 -3.43 67.61 -28.49
N VAL A 35 -4.32 67.29 -27.54
CA VAL A 35 -4.11 67.55 -26.11
C VAL A 35 -2.91 66.74 -25.61
N ARG A 36 -2.76 65.48 -26.04
CA ARG A 36 -1.59 64.66 -25.68
C ARG A 36 -0.28 65.24 -26.19
N ARG A 37 -0.24 65.77 -27.42
CA ARG A 37 0.96 66.43 -27.98
C ARG A 37 1.33 67.68 -27.18
N ASN A 38 0.33 68.49 -26.81
CA ASN A 38 0.54 69.68 -25.98
C ASN A 38 1.02 69.34 -24.57
N ILE A 39 0.52 68.25 -23.98
CA ILE A 39 1.01 67.74 -22.70
C ILE A 39 2.46 67.29 -22.85
N ARG A 40 2.78 66.54 -23.90
CA ARG A 40 4.14 66.04 -24.15
C ARG A 40 5.16 67.17 -24.38
N SER A 41 4.81 68.24 -25.07
CA SER A 41 5.70 69.38 -25.26
C SER A 41 6.00 70.11 -23.94
N LYS A 42 4.97 70.36 -23.11
CA LYS A 42 5.12 70.95 -21.77
C LYS A 42 5.96 70.09 -20.82
N ILE A 43 5.76 68.77 -20.87
CA ILE A 43 6.56 67.80 -20.09
C ILE A 43 8.03 67.83 -20.53
N SER A 44 8.30 67.98 -21.84
CA SER A 44 9.67 67.96 -22.35
C SER A 44 10.56 69.11 -21.85
N THR A 45 9.96 70.23 -21.42
CA THR A 45 10.71 71.38 -20.89
C THR A 45 11.06 71.25 -19.40
N LEU A 46 10.48 70.30 -18.68
CA LEU A 46 10.70 70.11 -17.24
C LEU A 46 11.95 69.26 -16.97
N SER A 47 12.58 69.49 -15.81
CA SER A 47 13.74 68.69 -15.40
C SER A 47 13.32 67.26 -15.06
N PHE A 48 14.26 66.32 -15.12
CA PHE A 48 13.97 64.91 -14.83
C PHE A 48 13.44 64.68 -13.41
N GLU A 49 13.89 65.47 -12.44
CA GLU A 49 13.42 65.37 -11.05
C GLU A 49 11.94 65.77 -10.95
N ASP A 50 11.52 66.81 -11.67
CA ASP A 50 10.13 67.26 -11.70
C ASP A 50 9.23 66.22 -12.39
N LEU A 51 9.73 65.58 -13.45
CA LEU A 51 9.01 64.48 -14.12
C LEU A 51 8.84 63.27 -13.21
N LEU A 52 9.84 62.99 -12.36
CA LEU A 52 9.77 61.90 -11.40
C LEU A 52 8.74 62.19 -10.31
N LYS A 53 8.76 63.40 -9.72
CA LYS A 53 7.76 63.84 -8.74
C LYS A 53 6.35 63.78 -9.33
N MET A 54 6.16 64.28 -10.56
CA MET A 54 4.86 64.24 -11.24
C MET A 54 4.38 62.80 -11.49
N LYS A 55 5.28 61.88 -11.85
CA LYS A 55 4.94 60.46 -12.02
C LYS A 55 4.59 59.76 -10.71
N GLU A 56 5.23 60.17 -9.60
CA GLU A 56 4.92 59.67 -8.26
C GLU A 56 3.57 60.18 -7.77
N GLU A 57 3.28 61.47 -7.95
CA GLU A 57 2.00 62.10 -7.56
C GLU A 57 0.81 61.60 -8.39
N MET A 58 0.94 61.60 -9.72
CA MET A 58 -0.14 61.20 -10.65
C MET A 58 -0.26 59.67 -10.78
N GLY A 59 0.77 58.94 -10.34
CA GLY A 59 0.88 57.49 -10.47
C GLY A 59 1.37 57.03 -11.86
N ALA A 60 2.28 56.05 -11.86
CA ALA A 60 2.98 55.60 -13.07
C ALA A 60 2.06 55.07 -14.19
N LYS A 61 0.89 54.51 -13.88
CA LYS A 61 -0.05 54.00 -14.89
C LYS A 61 -0.74 55.14 -15.64
N LEU A 62 -1.34 56.09 -14.92
CA LEU A 62 -2.00 57.25 -15.52
C LEU A 62 -1.01 58.12 -16.28
N TYR A 63 0.17 58.39 -15.73
CA TYR A 63 1.21 59.16 -16.43
C TYR A 63 1.63 58.50 -17.76
N ASN A 64 1.86 57.18 -17.76
CA ASN A 64 2.24 56.48 -18.98
C ASN A 64 1.09 56.42 -19.99
N GLU A 65 -0.16 56.33 -19.53
CA GLU A 65 -1.33 56.35 -20.40
C GLU A 65 -1.55 57.71 -21.04
N THR A 66 -1.41 58.81 -20.30
CA THR A 66 -1.56 60.17 -20.83
C THR A 66 -0.44 60.55 -21.79
N VAL A 67 0.81 60.16 -21.50
CA VAL A 67 1.98 60.53 -22.30
C VAL A 67 2.26 59.58 -23.47
N LEU A 68 2.05 58.26 -23.28
CA LEU A 68 2.41 57.22 -24.26
C LEU A 68 1.20 56.55 -24.93
N GLY A 69 -0.02 56.74 -24.39
CA GLY A 69 -1.24 56.14 -24.91
C GLY A 69 -1.44 54.66 -24.54
N VAL A 70 -2.66 54.16 -24.75
CA VAL A 70 -3.04 52.76 -24.45
C VAL A 70 -2.53 51.81 -25.54
N LYS A 71 -1.75 50.79 -25.15
CA LYS A 71 -1.25 49.75 -26.08
C LYS A 71 -2.34 48.72 -26.40
N LYS A 72 -2.68 48.53 -27.69
CA LYS A 72 -3.64 47.50 -28.15
C LYS A 72 -3.10 46.08 -27.89
N LYS A 73 -3.92 45.20 -27.29
CA LYS A 73 -3.59 43.78 -27.03
C LYS A 73 -3.59 42.96 -28.33
N LYS A 74 -2.56 42.13 -28.55
CA LYS A 74 -2.47 41.23 -29.72
C LYS A 74 -3.40 40.02 -29.55
N ILE A 75 -4.19 39.72 -30.58
CA ILE A 75 -5.10 38.56 -30.62
C ILE A 75 -4.26 37.28 -30.79
N LYS A 76 -4.47 36.27 -29.92
CA LYS A 76 -3.81 34.96 -30.00
C LYS A 76 -4.64 34.03 -30.89
N THR A 77 -4.05 33.48 -31.95
CA THR A 77 -4.67 32.44 -32.77
C THR A 77 -4.54 31.07 -32.11
N ASP A 78 -5.65 30.33 -31.98
CA ASP A 78 -5.67 29.02 -31.33
C ASP A 78 -5.43 27.91 -32.35
N TYR A 79 -4.20 27.39 -32.42
CA TYR A 79 -3.83 26.31 -33.34
C TYR A 79 -4.30 24.94 -32.83
N LYS A 80 -5.56 24.74 -32.47
CA LYS A 80 -6.07 23.42 -32.03
C LYS A 80 -6.45 22.53 -33.21
N ARG A 81 -6.33 21.22 -33.00
CA ARG A 81 -6.78 20.19 -33.94
C ARG A 81 -8.28 19.92 -33.75
N ALA A 82 -9.03 19.85 -34.84
CA ALA A 82 -10.47 19.56 -34.80
C ALA A 82 -10.79 18.08 -34.46
N ASN A 83 -9.92 17.12 -34.81
CA ASN A 83 -10.14 15.68 -34.53
C ASN A 83 -8.82 14.91 -34.22
N LYS A 84 -8.95 13.78 -33.51
CA LYS A 84 -8.24 12.48 -33.64
C LYS A 84 -7.08 12.36 -34.65
N ASN A 85 -7.48 12.39 -35.91
CA ASN A 85 -6.70 11.81 -36.98
C ASN A 85 -6.24 12.87 -38.00
N ARG A 86 -6.42 14.16 -37.70
CA ARG A 86 -5.98 15.27 -38.55
C ARG A 86 -4.62 15.80 -38.08
N PRO A 87 -3.65 16.04 -38.98
CA PRO A 87 -2.41 16.72 -38.63
C PRO A 87 -2.68 18.12 -38.07
N ARG A 88 -1.75 18.61 -37.24
CA ARG A 88 -1.83 19.91 -36.56
C ARG A 88 -0.67 20.78 -37.01
N GLU A 89 -0.94 22.05 -37.31
CA GLU A 89 0.09 23.05 -37.54
C GLU A 89 0.86 23.34 -36.24
N LEU A 90 2.19 23.38 -36.34
CA LEU A 90 3.10 23.71 -35.24
C LEU A 90 4.06 24.81 -35.71
N SER A 91 4.38 25.75 -34.81
CA SER A 91 5.36 26.79 -35.12
C SER A 91 6.75 26.19 -35.31
N SER A 92 7.46 26.63 -36.35
CA SER A 92 8.86 26.26 -36.62
C SER A 92 9.83 26.62 -35.49
N LYS A 93 9.42 27.50 -34.56
CA LYS A 93 10.20 27.85 -33.37
C LYS A 93 10.15 26.78 -32.28
N ILE A 94 9.21 25.83 -32.36
CA ILE A 94 9.08 24.74 -31.40
C ILE A 94 10.08 23.65 -31.80
N ARG A 95 11.10 23.44 -30.97
CA ARG A 95 12.05 22.34 -31.17
C ARG A 95 11.30 21.00 -31.04
N PRO A 96 11.54 20.02 -31.95
CA PRO A 96 10.95 18.71 -31.81
C PRO A 96 11.37 18.11 -30.47
N LYS A 97 10.45 17.38 -29.82
CA LYS A 97 10.79 16.66 -28.59
C LYS A 97 11.88 15.66 -28.97
N GLN A 98 13.09 15.84 -28.41
CA GLN A 98 14.08 14.77 -28.45
C GLN A 98 13.42 13.57 -27.77
N LEU A 99 13.38 12.44 -28.48
CA LEU A 99 13.12 11.16 -27.85
C LEU A 99 14.26 10.98 -26.86
N ASN A 100 14.06 11.47 -25.63
CA ASN A 100 14.78 10.95 -24.49
C ASN A 100 14.40 9.49 -24.51
N ARG A 101 15.25 8.65 -25.12
CA ARG A 101 15.33 7.23 -24.82
C ARG A 101 15.72 7.23 -23.36
N VAL A 102 14.72 7.43 -22.51
CA VAL A 102 14.83 7.19 -21.10
C VAL A 102 15.31 5.77 -21.09
N LEU A 103 16.55 5.61 -20.64
CA LEU A 103 17.11 4.38 -20.13
C LEU A 103 16.28 3.97 -18.89
N ASN A 104 14.97 3.82 -19.09
CA ASN A 104 14.11 2.99 -18.28
C ASN A 104 14.53 1.58 -18.66
N GLN A 105 15.57 1.16 -17.96
CA GLN A 105 15.88 -0.19 -17.52
C GLN A 105 14.66 -1.12 -17.61
N SER A 106 14.39 -1.70 -18.78
CA SER A 106 13.52 -2.88 -18.93
C SER A 106 13.55 -3.53 -20.32
N SER A 107 14.19 -2.97 -21.35
CA SER A 107 14.17 -3.55 -22.70
C SER A 107 15.52 -3.70 -23.42
N ALA A 108 16.63 -3.32 -22.79
CA ALA A 108 17.95 -3.79 -23.19
C ALA A 108 18.38 -4.87 -22.17
N PRO A 109 18.96 -6.02 -22.58
CA PRO A 109 19.58 -6.91 -21.63
C PRO A 109 20.71 -6.13 -20.98
N MET A 110 20.46 -5.57 -19.80
CA MET A 110 21.53 -5.11 -18.94
C MET A 110 22.44 -6.31 -18.79
N ILE A 111 23.70 -6.18 -19.22
CA ILE A 111 24.73 -7.12 -18.83
C ILE A 111 24.65 -7.11 -17.30
N GLU A 112 24.03 -8.14 -16.74
CA GLU A 112 23.85 -8.26 -15.31
C GLU A 112 25.25 -8.22 -14.75
N GLN A 113 25.59 -7.09 -14.10
CA GLN A 113 26.81 -6.97 -13.34
C GLN A 113 26.94 -8.26 -12.53
N ASN A 114 28.07 -8.97 -12.62
CA ASN A 114 28.32 -10.23 -11.92
C ASN A 114 28.25 -9.98 -10.41
N LYS A 115 27.03 -9.87 -9.89
CA LYS A 115 26.74 -9.79 -8.47
C LYS A 115 26.97 -11.18 -7.92
N PRO A 116 27.62 -11.32 -6.75
CA PRO A 116 27.70 -12.61 -6.09
C PRO A 116 26.28 -13.11 -5.86
N ARG A 117 25.90 -14.18 -6.57
CA ARG A 117 24.60 -14.83 -6.42
C ARG A 117 24.71 -15.81 -5.26
N ASP A 118 23.89 -15.64 -4.23
CA ASP A 118 23.73 -16.67 -3.20
C ASP A 118 22.83 -17.76 -3.77
N PRO A 119 23.33 -18.99 -3.97
CA PRO A 119 22.54 -20.06 -4.58
C PRO A 119 21.27 -20.39 -3.78
N ARG A 120 21.21 -20.06 -2.48
CA ARG A 120 19.99 -20.24 -1.68
C ARG A 120 18.88 -19.28 -2.07
N PHE A 121 19.24 -18.15 -2.67
CA PHE A 121 18.33 -17.08 -3.06
C PHE A 121 18.32 -16.85 -4.58
N ASP A 122 18.99 -17.70 -5.36
CA ASP A 122 18.97 -17.66 -6.82
C ASP A 122 17.65 -18.25 -7.33
N PRO A 123 16.85 -17.50 -8.13
CA PRO A 123 15.64 -18.03 -8.76
C PRO A 123 15.85 -19.32 -9.57
N LEU A 124 17.07 -19.56 -10.07
CA LEU A 124 17.44 -20.75 -10.84
C LEU A 124 17.59 -22.02 -9.97
N CYS A 125 17.81 -21.88 -8.66
CA CYS A 125 18.07 -23.01 -7.75
C CYS A 125 16.79 -23.76 -7.29
N GLY A 126 15.62 -23.43 -7.85
CA GLY A 126 14.37 -24.13 -7.58
C GLY A 126 13.59 -23.58 -6.38
N GLN A 127 12.41 -24.17 -6.13
CA GLN A 127 11.52 -23.76 -5.05
C GLN A 127 11.61 -24.74 -3.87
N PHE A 128 11.34 -24.24 -2.66
CA PHE A 128 11.32 -25.07 -1.45
C PHE A 128 10.23 -26.14 -1.53
N ASP A 129 10.64 -27.42 -1.53
CA ASP A 129 9.73 -28.54 -1.34
C ASP A 129 9.77 -29.02 0.11
N ALA A 130 8.64 -28.85 0.79
CA ALA A 130 8.48 -29.23 2.20
C ALA A 130 8.60 -30.75 2.41
N ARG A 131 8.29 -31.57 1.41
CA ARG A 131 8.30 -33.04 1.54
C ARG A 131 9.71 -33.59 1.52
N THR A 132 10.51 -33.21 0.52
CA THR A 132 11.93 -33.57 0.42
C THR A 132 12.70 -33.01 1.61
N PHE A 133 12.48 -31.74 1.96
CA PHE A 133 13.10 -31.18 3.17
C PHE A 133 12.77 -32.01 4.42
N LYS A 134 11.52 -32.44 4.59
CA LYS A 134 11.11 -33.25 5.73
C LYS A 134 11.73 -34.65 5.71
N SER A 135 11.93 -35.27 4.54
CA SER A 135 12.63 -36.56 4.45
C SER A 135 14.12 -36.41 4.75
N ASP A 136 14.76 -35.42 4.15
CA ASP A 136 16.21 -35.25 4.17
C ASP A 136 16.69 -34.79 5.55
N TYR A 137 15.90 -33.92 6.20
CA TYR A 137 16.19 -33.39 7.53
C TYR A 137 15.38 -34.07 8.65
N LYS A 138 14.92 -35.31 8.42
CA LYS A 138 14.14 -36.06 9.42
C LYS A 138 14.90 -36.21 10.74
N PHE A 139 16.22 -36.44 10.67
CA PHE A 139 17.10 -36.63 11.82
C PHE A 139 17.12 -35.42 12.78
N VAL A 140 16.83 -34.21 12.29
CA VAL A 140 16.77 -33.00 13.13
C VAL A 140 15.68 -33.13 14.20
N HIS A 141 14.61 -33.87 13.92
CA HIS A 141 13.59 -34.16 14.93
C HIS A 141 14.15 -35.03 16.06
N ASP A 142 14.94 -36.05 15.72
CA ASP A 142 15.54 -36.98 16.68
C ASP A 142 16.54 -36.23 17.58
N ILE A 143 17.38 -35.37 16.99
CA ILE A 143 18.29 -34.48 17.73
C ILE A 143 17.53 -33.63 18.76
N ARG A 144 16.41 -33.00 18.36
CA ARG A 144 15.61 -32.18 19.31
C ARG A 144 15.05 -33.00 20.47
N LEU A 145 14.68 -34.25 20.23
CA LEU A 145 14.20 -35.15 21.30
C LEU A 145 15.33 -35.51 22.26
N GLU A 146 16.55 -35.72 21.75
CA GLU A 146 17.73 -35.95 22.56
C GLU A 146 18.13 -34.72 23.37
N GLU A 147 18.17 -33.54 22.75
CA GLU A 147 18.41 -32.25 23.42
C GLU A 147 17.42 -32.03 24.56
N LYS A 148 16.13 -32.34 24.33
CA LYS A 148 15.12 -32.27 25.39
C LYS A 148 15.47 -33.20 26.55
N LYS A 149 15.86 -34.45 26.29
CA LYS A 149 16.26 -35.40 27.34
C LYS A 149 17.48 -34.90 28.12
N GLN A 150 18.45 -34.30 27.43
CA GLN A 150 19.64 -33.71 28.05
C GLN A 150 19.25 -32.53 28.96
N LEU A 151 18.41 -31.62 28.49
CA LEU A 151 17.89 -30.50 29.28
C LEU A 151 17.08 -30.97 30.48
N GLU A 152 16.31 -32.06 30.36
CA GLU A 152 15.58 -32.65 31.49
C GLU A 152 16.53 -33.26 32.54
N LYS A 153 17.68 -33.80 32.14
CA LYS A 153 18.73 -34.25 33.06
C LYS A 153 19.41 -33.06 33.73
N GLU A 154 19.79 -32.04 32.95
CA GLU A 154 20.39 -30.81 33.46
C GLU A 154 19.48 -30.10 34.47
N LEU A 155 18.17 -30.09 34.21
CA LEU A 155 17.19 -29.49 35.12
C LEU A 155 17.16 -30.18 36.50
N LYS A 156 17.44 -31.49 36.55
CA LYS A 156 17.46 -32.26 37.80
C LYS A 156 18.75 -32.03 38.60
N SER A 157 19.87 -31.81 37.91
CA SER A 157 21.18 -31.61 38.55
C SER A 157 21.49 -30.14 38.84
N CYS A 158 20.83 -29.21 38.17
CA CYS A 158 21.09 -27.78 38.31
C CYS A 158 20.54 -27.24 39.63
N THR A 159 21.39 -26.64 40.46
CA THR A 159 21.00 -26.01 41.73
C THR A 159 20.62 -24.53 41.54
N ASP A 160 21.19 -23.86 40.53
CA ASP A 160 20.99 -22.43 40.31
C ASP A 160 19.57 -22.08 39.82
N PRO A 161 18.81 -21.24 40.55
CA PRO A 161 17.41 -20.97 40.23
C PRO A 161 17.24 -20.22 38.90
N SER A 162 18.16 -19.32 38.56
CA SER A 162 18.14 -18.58 37.28
C SER A 162 18.33 -19.52 36.09
N ARG A 163 19.32 -20.42 36.17
CA ARG A 163 19.60 -21.41 35.14
C ARG A 163 18.45 -22.41 34.99
N GLN A 164 17.86 -22.89 36.08
CA GLN A 164 16.67 -23.74 36.04
C GLN A 164 15.51 -23.09 35.28
N GLN A 165 15.25 -21.79 35.46
CA GLN A 165 14.20 -21.09 34.72
C GLN A 165 14.49 -21.04 33.22
N ILE A 166 15.74 -20.82 32.83
CA ILE A 166 16.17 -20.84 31.42
C ILE A 166 15.93 -22.22 30.82
N ILE A 167 16.38 -23.28 31.50
CA ILE A 167 16.20 -24.67 31.05
C ILE A 167 14.71 -25.01 30.90
N LYS A 168 13.85 -24.64 31.88
CA LYS A 168 12.40 -24.82 31.79
C LYS A 168 11.80 -24.14 30.55
N LYS A 169 12.23 -22.92 30.24
CA LYS A 169 11.78 -22.19 29.03
C LYS A 169 12.23 -22.88 27.75
N LEU A 170 13.45 -23.42 27.70
CA LEU A 170 13.97 -24.17 26.56
C LEU A 170 13.19 -25.47 26.33
N ILE A 171 12.97 -26.26 27.40
CA ILE A 171 12.14 -27.48 27.34
C ILE A 171 10.73 -27.14 26.84
N GLN A 172 10.13 -26.05 27.33
CA GLN A 172 8.82 -25.60 26.86
C GLN A 172 8.84 -25.27 25.36
N ARG A 173 9.88 -24.58 24.86
CA ARG A 173 10.04 -24.25 23.44
C ARG A 173 10.11 -25.52 22.58
N ILE A 174 10.95 -26.48 22.97
CA ILE A 174 11.08 -27.75 22.23
C ILE A 174 9.75 -28.52 22.24
N ASN A 175 9.09 -28.61 23.41
CA ASN A 175 7.77 -29.24 23.51
C ASN A 175 6.70 -28.55 22.65
N ASN A 176 6.77 -27.23 22.45
CA ASN A 176 5.87 -26.53 21.53
C ASN A 176 6.16 -26.91 20.08
N GLN A 177 7.44 -26.94 19.69
CA GLN A 177 7.85 -27.32 18.33
C GLN A 177 7.45 -28.75 17.99
N VAL A 178 7.70 -29.71 18.89
CA VAL A 178 7.31 -31.12 18.71
C VAL A 178 5.79 -31.23 18.57
N ARG A 179 5.02 -30.57 19.44
CA ARG A 179 3.54 -30.60 19.36
C ARG A 179 2.98 -30.02 18.07
N GLU A 180 3.56 -28.92 17.57
CA GLU A 180 3.13 -28.34 16.29
C GLU A 180 3.51 -29.23 15.11
N GLN A 181 4.68 -29.89 15.16
CA GLN A 181 5.08 -30.86 14.15
C GLN A 181 4.13 -32.08 14.14
N ASP A 182 3.85 -32.67 15.30
CA ASP A 182 2.91 -33.79 15.43
C ASP A 182 1.52 -33.45 14.88
N LYS A 183 1.07 -32.22 15.12
CA LYS A 183 -0.21 -31.73 14.61
C LYS A 183 -0.21 -31.66 13.08
N LYS A 184 0.83 -31.06 12.48
CA LYS A 184 0.98 -31.00 11.01
C LYS A 184 1.05 -32.40 10.42
N ASP A 185 1.79 -33.30 11.05
CA ASP A 185 1.95 -34.68 10.59
C ASP A 185 0.63 -35.46 10.64
N LYS A 186 -0.19 -35.24 11.68
CA LYS A 186 -1.55 -35.81 11.75
C LYS A 186 -2.46 -35.28 10.66
N GLU A 187 -2.41 -33.98 10.38
CA GLU A 187 -3.19 -33.36 9.30
C GLU A 187 -2.76 -33.90 7.92
N GLU A 188 -1.45 -33.98 7.66
CA GLU A 188 -0.90 -34.55 6.43
C GLU A 188 -1.28 -36.03 6.25
N ARG A 189 -1.23 -36.83 7.32
CA ARG A 189 -1.65 -38.25 7.28
C ARG A 189 -3.14 -38.40 6.93
N LYS A 190 -4.01 -37.55 7.49
CA LYS A 190 -5.45 -37.56 7.15
C LYS A 190 -5.67 -37.22 5.68
N GLU A 191 -5.03 -36.16 5.18
CA GLU A 191 -5.13 -35.79 3.76
C GLU A 191 -4.61 -36.89 2.84
N TYR A 192 -3.51 -37.55 3.23
CA TYR A 192 -2.98 -38.69 2.50
C TYR A 192 -3.97 -39.86 2.46
N GLN A 193 -4.60 -40.19 3.60
CA GLN A 193 -5.64 -41.23 3.67
C GLN A 193 -6.84 -40.91 2.78
N GLU A 194 -7.36 -39.68 2.84
CA GLU A 194 -8.46 -39.25 1.97
C GLU A 194 -8.10 -39.38 0.49
N LYS A 195 -6.90 -38.96 0.09
CA LYS A 195 -6.42 -39.09 -1.29
C LYS A 195 -6.25 -40.55 -1.70
N LYS A 196 -5.79 -41.41 -0.78
CA LYS A 196 -5.63 -42.84 -1.02
C LYS A 196 -6.99 -43.51 -1.25
N GLU A 197 -7.99 -43.22 -0.41
CA GLU A 197 -9.36 -43.73 -0.56
C GLU A 197 -9.99 -43.30 -1.89
N VAL A 198 -9.81 -42.03 -2.28
CA VAL A 198 -10.28 -41.52 -3.58
C VAL A 198 -9.62 -42.28 -4.73
N LYS A 199 -8.31 -42.50 -4.65
CA LYS A 199 -7.55 -43.26 -5.66
C LYS A 199 -8.04 -44.71 -5.75
N GLU A 200 -8.36 -45.34 -4.62
CA GLU A 200 -8.88 -46.72 -4.59
C GLU A 200 -10.29 -46.82 -5.19
N LYS A 201 -11.19 -45.87 -4.91
CA LYS A 201 -12.52 -45.83 -5.53
C LYS A 201 -12.44 -45.66 -7.05
N LEU A 202 -11.59 -44.74 -7.51
CA LEU A 202 -11.34 -44.55 -8.94
C LEU A 202 -10.81 -45.82 -9.61
N LYS A 203 -9.88 -46.55 -8.96
CA LYS A 203 -9.38 -47.83 -9.47
C LYS A 203 -10.48 -48.88 -9.61
N LYS A 204 -11.48 -48.86 -8.73
CA LYS A 204 -12.66 -49.75 -8.79
C LYS A 204 -13.70 -49.30 -9.82
N GLY A 205 -13.54 -48.14 -10.44
CA GLY A 205 -14.53 -47.53 -11.33
C GLY A 205 -15.69 -46.83 -10.61
N GLU A 206 -15.63 -46.72 -9.28
CA GLU A 206 -16.62 -46.00 -8.48
C GLU A 206 -16.39 -44.47 -8.54
N LYS A 207 -17.47 -43.69 -8.51
CA LYS A 207 -17.38 -42.22 -8.47
C LYS A 207 -16.87 -41.77 -7.08
N PRO A 208 -15.72 -41.07 -6.98
CA PRO A 208 -15.22 -40.60 -5.70
C PRO A 208 -16.08 -39.47 -5.13
N VAL A 209 -16.34 -39.52 -3.82
CA VAL A 209 -17.11 -38.50 -3.10
C VAL A 209 -16.17 -37.57 -2.34
N TYR A 210 -16.19 -36.29 -2.67
CA TYR A 210 -15.39 -35.27 -2.01
C TYR A 210 -16.19 -34.56 -0.92
N LYS A 211 -15.72 -34.63 0.33
CA LYS A 211 -16.36 -33.93 1.45
C LYS A 211 -16.19 -32.41 1.30
N LYS A 212 -17.28 -31.66 1.49
CA LYS A 212 -17.24 -30.18 1.58
C LYS A 212 -16.35 -29.74 2.75
N LYS A 213 -15.72 -28.57 2.62
CA LYS A 213 -14.85 -27.99 3.67
C LYS A 213 -15.58 -27.81 5.02
N SER A 214 -16.88 -27.51 4.99
CA SER A 214 -17.72 -27.41 6.21
C SER A 214 -17.85 -28.73 6.95
N VAL A 215 -18.06 -29.83 6.21
CA VAL A 215 -18.18 -31.18 6.77
C VAL A 215 -16.86 -31.60 7.41
N LYS A 216 -15.72 -31.41 6.74
CA LYS A 216 -14.40 -31.69 7.33
C LYS A 216 -14.13 -30.91 8.62
N LYS A 217 -14.58 -29.66 8.69
CA LYS A 217 -14.47 -28.85 9.92
C LYS A 217 -15.30 -29.44 11.06
N LEU A 218 -16.51 -29.91 10.77
CA LEU A 218 -17.37 -30.56 11.76
C LEU A 218 -16.77 -31.87 12.25
N GLU A 219 -16.24 -32.71 11.34
CA GLU A 219 -15.54 -33.96 11.68
C GLU A 219 -14.34 -33.69 12.59
N ASN A 220 -13.48 -32.74 12.23
CA ASN A 220 -12.36 -32.31 13.08
C ASN A 220 -12.81 -31.78 14.45
N LEU A 221 -13.98 -31.13 14.54
CA LEU A 221 -14.53 -30.63 15.81
C LEU A 221 -15.02 -31.79 16.69
N ILE A 222 -15.69 -32.78 16.09
CA ILE A 222 -16.16 -33.99 16.77
C ILE A 222 -14.97 -34.80 17.28
N GLU A 223 -13.95 -35.02 16.46
CA GLU A 223 -12.72 -35.71 16.87
C GLU A 223 -12.06 -34.99 18.05
N LYS A 224 -11.90 -33.67 17.95
CA LYS A 224 -11.32 -32.86 19.04
C LYS A 224 -12.15 -32.94 20.31
N TYR A 225 -13.48 -32.93 20.20
CA TYR A 225 -14.37 -33.13 21.34
C TYR A 225 -14.14 -34.49 21.99
N ASN A 226 -14.06 -35.56 21.19
CA ASN A 226 -13.80 -36.91 21.67
C ASN A 226 -12.43 -37.04 22.34
N GLU A 227 -11.37 -36.44 21.78
CA GLU A 227 -10.04 -36.39 22.40
C GLU A 227 -10.06 -35.65 23.75
N LEU A 228 -10.80 -34.53 23.84
CA LEU A 228 -10.94 -33.76 25.07
C LEU A 228 -11.77 -34.50 26.12
N LYS A 229 -12.79 -35.25 25.69
CA LYS A 229 -13.60 -36.12 26.56
C LYS A 229 -12.75 -37.27 27.10
N LYS A 230 -12.00 -37.97 26.24
CA LYS A 230 -11.06 -39.05 26.64
C LYS A 230 -9.98 -38.55 27.61
N SER A 231 -9.49 -37.34 27.42
CA SER A 231 -8.44 -36.75 28.27
C SER A 231 -8.98 -36.04 29.52
N ASN A 232 -10.29 -36.12 29.81
CA ASN A 232 -10.98 -35.43 30.92
C ASN A 232 -10.73 -33.91 30.99
N LYS A 233 -10.36 -33.29 29.86
CA LYS A 233 -10.05 -31.86 29.73
C LYS A 233 -11.20 -31.06 29.12
N LEU A 234 -12.32 -31.71 28.81
CA LEU A 234 -13.47 -31.11 28.14
C LEU A 234 -14.05 -29.94 28.93
N GLN A 235 -14.34 -30.12 30.23
CA GLN A 235 -14.94 -29.08 31.07
C GLN A 235 -14.06 -27.84 31.13
N LYS A 236 -12.76 -28.02 31.41
CA LYS A 236 -11.76 -26.93 31.41
C LYS A 236 -11.66 -26.22 30.06
N HIS A 237 -11.83 -26.94 28.94
CA HIS A 237 -11.85 -26.34 27.61
C HIS A 237 -13.11 -25.50 27.38
N ILE A 238 -14.28 -25.99 27.81
CA ILE A 238 -15.56 -25.26 27.75
C ILE A 238 -15.46 -23.98 28.59
N GLU A 239 -15.03 -24.07 29.86
CA GLU A 239 -14.85 -22.92 30.74
C GLU A 239 -13.93 -21.86 30.13
N LYS A 240 -12.77 -22.27 29.59
CA LYS A 240 -11.85 -21.35 28.92
C LYS A 240 -12.48 -20.70 27.69
N ARG A 241 -13.28 -21.44 26.93
CA ARG A 241 -14.00 -20.91 25.76
C ARG A 241 -15.07 -19.92 26.19
N SER A 242 -15.89 -20.25 27.19
CA SER A 242 -16.91 -19.37 27.74
C SER A 242 -16.32 -18.08 28.31
N LYS A 243 -15.22 -18.16 29.08
CA LYS A 243 -14.49 -16.97 29.57
C LYS A 243 -14.00 -16.08 28.43
N LYS A 244 -13.42 -16.67 27.37
CA LYS A 244 -12.98 -15.91 26.19
C LYS A 244 -14.13 -15.24 25.44
N LEU A 245 -15.27 -15.92 25.31
CA LEU A 245 -16.46 -15.37 24.67
C LEU A 245 -17.03 -14.20 25.48
N SER A 246 -17.19 -14.37 26.80
CA SER A 246 -17.64 -13.30 27.69
C SER A 246 -16.74 -12.06 27.63
N ILE A 247 -15.41 -12.24 27.63
CA ILE A 247 -14.47 -11.11 27.48
C ILE A 247 -14.64 -10.43 26.12
N LYS A 248 -14.83 -11.20 25.05
CA LYS A 248 -15.05 -10.65 23.70
C LYS A 248 -16.35 -9.87 23.61
N GLU A 249 -17.42 -10.37 24.23
CA GLU A 249 -18.71 -9.69 24.32
C GLU A 249 -18.59 -8.39 25.11
N LYS A 250 -17.98 -8.42 26.31
CA LYS A 250 -17.71 -7.21 27.11
C LYS A 250 -16.93 -6.15 26.33
N ARG A 251 -15.92 -6.55 25.54
CA ARG A 251 -15.18 -5.64 24.66
C ARG A 251 -16.06 -5.06 23.55
N LYS A 252 -16.93 -5.87 22.95
CA LYS A 252 -17.86 -5.44 21.89
C LYS A 252 -18.90 -4.45 22.43
N MET A 253 -19.45 -4.71 23.62
CA MET A 253 -20.38 -3.79 24.29
C MET A 253 -19.69 -2.47 24.61
N LYS A 254 -18.50 -2.51 25.24
CA LYS A 254 -17.72 -1.30 25.55
C LYS A 254 -17.35 -0.48 24.30
N SER A 255 -17.11 -1.11 23.16
CA SER A 255 -16.85 -0.37 21.91
C SER A 255 -18.10 0.27 21.30
N HIS A 256 -19.28 -0.33 21.54
CA HIS A 256 -20.55 0.20 21.07
C HIS A 256 -21.00 1.41 21.89
N ASP A 257 -20.72 1.41 23.20
CA ASP A 257 -21.06 2.52 24.12
C ASP A 257 -20.16 3.77 23.93
N VAL A 258 -19.06 3.67 23.18
CA VAL A 258 -18.13 4.79 22.90
C VAL A 258 -18.46 5.50 21.57
N HIS A 259 -19.35 4.94 20.76
CA HIS A 259 -19.73 5.48 19.44
C HIS A 259 -21.18 6.01 19.39
N ASN A 260 -21.86 6.07 20.55
CA ASN A 260 -23.14 6.74 20.77
C ASN A 260 -22.93 7.85 21.80
#